data_AF-A0AAU4B5A8-F1
#
_entry.id   AF-A0AAU4B5A8-F1
#
_cell.length_a   1.000
_cell.length_b   1.000
_cell.length_c   1.000
_cell.angle_alpha   90.00
_cell.angle_beta   90.00
_cell.angle_gamma   90.00
#
_symmetry.space_group_name_H-M   'P 1'
#
loop_
_entity.id
_entity.type
_entity.pdbx_description
1 polymer ?
#
loop_
_entity_poly.entity_id
_entity_poly.type
_entity_poly.pdbx_seq_one_letter_code
_entity_poly.pdbx_strand_id
1 'polypeptide(L)'
;MNSERAGHVSDAGVRLRHVEEVPEGELTGYAHIVVVPPAPELAHAPLLRLVTPRSSAIVSMHRVLGGPGAALTVAEPAREEITPRGRSAHQRILDYALPPGPADGPLLYRVAWDVSGIDPRMGQARAEVLLARVQLAVPADGGDRVLSQRMLRLEWYTPGPGQEIDRLSRLAADDTLPASLTDALANLIEADAKSVPACPYCSLRWEIDLLDVADRLWEEADRHGSTRITAVLLPWTPTTEHRDEHWPCSCPRGRPQVRYPQGTQHVPQRRPTPPLPSQDEVRQRLAAARARHRSRREAHVDPAR
;
A
#
# COMPACT_ATOMS: atom_id res chain seq x y z
N MET A 1 2.60 -37.14 43.02
CA MET A 1 3.30 -35.85 42.89
C MET A 1 3.35 -35.52 41.41
N ASN A 2 2.67 -34.44 41.05
CA ASN A 2 2.35 -34.08 39.67
C ASN A 2 3.57 -33.61 38.91
N SER A 3 3.68 -34.11 37.67
CA SER A 3 4.45 -33.54 36.58
C SER A 3 4.04 -32.10 36.32
N GLU A 4 4.98 -31.17 36.42
CA GLU A 4 4.88 -29.88 35.71
C GLU A 4 5.49 -30.04 34.32
N ARG A 5 4.60 -30.18 33.33
CA ARG A 5 4.89 -29.85 31.94
C ARG A 5 4.87 -28.33 31.81
N ALA A 6 6.01 -27.75 31.47
CA ALA A 6 6.08 -26.42 30.85
C ALA A 6 6.84 -26.56 29.52
N GLY A 7 6.15 -27.09 28.52
CA GLY A 7 6.57 -26.98 27.12
C GLY A 7 5.96 -25.72 26.54
N HIS A 8 6.78 -24.71 26.27
CA HIS A 8 6.41 -23.53 25.51
C HIS A 8 5.76 -23.93 24.17
N VAL A 9 4.46 -23.65 24.03
CA VAL A 9 3.80 -23.67 22.71
C VAL A 9 4.16 -22.36 22.02
N SER A 10 5.14 -22.44 21.12
CA SER A 10 5.53 -21.39 20.18
C SER A 10 4.30 -20.84 19.44
N ASP A 11 4.23 -19.51 19.30
CA ASP A 11 3.20 -18.70 18.63
C ASP A 11 3.21 -18.90 17.08
N ALA A 12 3.01 -20.14 16.65
CA ALA A 12 2.97 -20.61 15.26
C ALA A 12 1.54 -20.54 14.69
N GLY A 13 0.87 -19.39 14.87
CA GLY A 13 -0.51 -19.15 14.46
C GLY A 13 -0.69 -18.39 13.15
N VAL A 14 -1.95 -18.03 12.87
CA VAL A 14 -2.31 -17.09 11.79
C VAL A 14 -1.71 -15.72 12.11
N ARG A 15 -0.87 -15.20 11.21
CA ARG A 15 -0.34 -13.85 11.30
C ARG A 15 -1.09 -12.98 10.29
N LEU A 16 -2.01 -12.17 10.79
CA LEU A 16 -2.57 -11.09 9.99
C LEU A 16 -1.49 -10.01 9.88
N ARG A 17 -0.89 -9.88 8.70
CA ARG A 17 -0.03 -8.76 8.40
C ARG A 17 -0.96 -7.64 7.96
N HIS A 18 -1.41 -6.86 8.96
CA HIS A 18 -2.19 -5.62 8.88
C HIS A 18 -3.67 -5.76 9.30
N VAL A 19 -4.01 -5.08 10.41
CA VAL A 19 -5.36 -4.53 10.65
C VAL A 19 -5.48 -3.39 9.66
N GLU A 20 -6.45 -3.46 8.76
CA GLU A 20 -6.54 -2.52 7.65
C GLU A 20 -7.16 -1.22 8.16
N GLU A 21 -6.30 -0.28 8.55
CA GLU A 21 -6.68 1.12 8.64
C GLU A 21 -6.96 1.57 7.22
N VAL A 22 -8.23 1.74 6.90
CA VAL A 22 -8.70 2.12 5.58
C VAL A 22 -8.94 3.63 5.59
N PRO A 23 -8.53 4.37 4.57
CA PRO A 23 -8.80 5.79 4.56
C PRO A 23 -10.29 6.11 4.35
N GLU A 24 -10.75 7.22 4.93
CA GLU A 24 -12.11 7.73 4.74
C GLU A 24 -12.50 7.75 3.24
N GLY A 25 -13.70 7.24 2.96
CA GLY A 25 -14.30 7.12 1.62
C GLY A 25 -14.06 5.79 0.89
N GLU A 26 -13.11 4.96 1.32
CA GLU A 26 -12.84 3.68 0.65
C GLU A 26 -13.83 2.60 1.06
N LEU A 27 -14.64 2.12 0.11
CA LEU A 27 -15.67 1.11 0.33
C LEU A 27 -15.34 -0.26 -0.28
N THR A 28 -14.22 -0.37 -0.99
CA THR A 28 -13.73 -1.62 -1.57
C THR A 28 -12.21 -1.70 -1.44
N GLY A 29 -11.66 -2.91 -1.28
CA GLY A 29 -10.22 -3.11 -1.11
C GLY A 29 -9.83 -4.56 -0.95
N TYR A 30 -8.64 -4.79 -0.39
CA TYR A 30 -8.12 -6.14 -0.19
C TYR A 30 -7.25 -6.26 1.07
N ALA A 31 -7.43 -7.36 1.78
CA ALA A 31 -6.63 -7.73 2.94
C ALA A 31 -5.72 -8.93 2.63
N HIS A 32 -4.60 -9.02 3.35
CA HIS A 32 -3.69 -10.16 3.27
C HIS A 32 -3.71 -10.99 4.55
N ILE A 33 -3.91 -12.29 4.41
CA ILE A 33 -3.83 -13.27 5.50
C ILE A 33 -2.59 -14.11 5.28
N VAL A 34 -1.67 -14.07 6.24
CA VAL A 34 -0.48 -14.91 6.24
C VAL A 34 -0.72 -16.08 7.20
N VAL A 35 -0.73 -17.29 6.67
CA VAL A 35 -0.93 -18.51 7.44
C VAL A 35 0.37 -19.27 7.48
N VAL A 36 0.86 -19.54 8.69
CA VAL A 36 1.93 -20.52 8.89
C VAL A 36 1.23 -21.84 9.22
N PRO A 37 1.28 -22.85 8.33
CA PRO A 37 0.68 -24.13 8.65
C PRO A 37 1.33 -24.75 9.89
N PRO A 38 0.56 -25.44 10.74
CA PRO A 38 1.11 -26.17 11.87
C PRO A 38 2.04 -27.30 11.41
N ALA A 39 2.90 -27.76 12.31
CA ALA A 39 3.83 -28.86 12.05
C ALA A 39 3.12 -30.10 11.46
N PRO A 40 3.82 -30.87 10.61
CA PRO A 40 3.25 -31.97 9.81
C PRO A 40 2.74 -33.16 10.65
N GLU A 41 2.95 -33.15 11.96
CA GLU A 41 2.61 -34.23 12.90
C GLU A 41 1.10 -34.32 13.22
N LEU A 42 0.26 -33.49 12.59
CA LEU A 42 -1.19 -33.54 12.80
C LEU A 42 -1.84 -34.68 12.03
N ALA A 43 -2.67 -35.46 12.72
CA ALA A 43 -3.44 -36.57 12.16
C ALA A 43 -4.44 -36.17 11.06
N HIS A 44 -4.86 -34.90 11.05
CA HIS A 44 -5.78 -34.35 10.05
C HIS A 44 -5.19 -33.08 9.43
N ALA A 45 -5.50 -32.87 8.14
CA ALA A 45 -5.07 -31.69 7.41
C ALA A 45 -5.69 -30.42 8.04
N PRO A 46 -4.88 -29.38 8.34
CA PRO A 46 -5.40 -28.13 8.86
C PRO A 46 -6.23 -27.39 7.79
N LEU A 47 -7.15 -26.55 8.25
CA LEU A 47 -7.99 -25.71 7.40
C LEU A 47 -7.95 -24.26 7.89
N LEU A 48 -8.01 -23.34 6.94
CA LEU A 48 -8.27 -21.92 7.17
C LEU A 48 -9.78 -21.69 7.05
N ARG A 49 -10.38 -21.15 8.11
CA ARG A 49 -11.81 -20.88 8.21
C ARG A 49 -12.05 -19.39 8.35
N LEU A 50 -12.91 -18.82 7.50
CA LEU A 50 -13.44 -17.47 7.65
C LEU A 50 -14.88 -17.54 8.14
N VAL A 51 -15.13 -17.07 9.34
CA VAL A 51 -16.48 -16.89 9.87
C VAL A 51 -16.88 -15.43 9.66
N THR A 52 -17.76 -15.16 8.70
CA THR A 52 -18.19 -13.80 8.35
C THR A 52 -19.60 -13.51 8.85
N PRO A 53 -19.93 -12.22 9.10
CA PRO A 53 -21.33 -11.79 9.25
C PRO A 53 -22.18 -12.18 8.02
N ARG A 54 -23.51 -12.22 8.18
CA ARG A 54 -24.47 -12.54 7.08
C ARG A 54 -24.35 -11.58 5.90
N SER A 55 -24.22 -10.29 6.21
CA SER A 55 -23.85 -9.22 5.27
C SER A 55 -22.35 -9.30 4.98
N SER A 56 -21.92 -10.40 4.38
CA SER A 56 -20.51 -10.65 4.14
C SER A 56 -19.97 -9.59 3.19
N ALA A 57 -19.00 -8.83 3.67
CA ALA A 57 -18.24 -7.88 2.88
C ALA A 57 -17.18 -8.58 2.03
N ILE A 58 -16.88 -9.87 2.25
CA ILE A 58 -15.86 -10.59 1.50
C ILE A 58 -16.45 -11.04 0.17
N VAL A 59 -15.86 -10.56 -0.93
CA VAL A 59 -16.32 -10.83 -2.30
C VAL A 59 -15.50 -11.91 -2.99
N SER A 60 -14.20 -12.01 -2.70
CA SER A 60 -13.35 -13.08 -3.23
C SER A 60 -12.17 -13.39 -2.33
N MET A 61 -11.58 -14.58 -2.53
CA MET A 61 -10.36 -15.00 -1.86
C MET A 61 -9.49 -15.83 -2.79
N HIS A 62 -8.20 -15.51 -2.82
CA HIS A 62 -7.22 -16.17 -3.67
C HIS A 62 -6.01 -16.59 -2.84
N ARG A 63 -5.45 -17.77 -3.14
CA ARG A 63 -4.11 -18.15 -2.68
C ARG A 63 -3.10 -17.54 -3.64
N VAL A 64 -2.11 -16.83 -3.12
CA VAL A 64 -0.98 -16.33 -3.88
C VAL A 64 0.04 -17.44 -4.00
N LEU A 65 0.36 -17.87 -5.23
CA LEU A 65 1.33 -18.94 -5.49
C LEU A 65 2.70 -18.31 -5.72
N GLY A 66 3.59 -18.50 -4.74
CA GLY A 66 4.94 -17.97 -4.70
C GLY A 66 5.37 -17.95 -3.24
N GLY A 67 6.48 -18.63 -2.90
CA GLY A 67 6.89 -18.84 -1.50
C GLY A 67 7.15 -17.54 -0.71
N PRO A 68 7.53 -17.65 0.57
CA PRO A 68 7.89 -16.50 1.40
C PRO A 68 8.98 -15.65 0.73
N GLY A 69 8.64 -14.45 0.27
CA GLY A 69 9.57 -13.57 -0.42
C GLY A 69 9.45 -13.58 -1.94
N ALA A 70 8.40 -14.20 -2.51
CA ALA A 70 7.87 -13.75 -3.80
C ALA A 70 7.46 -12.29 -3.60
N ALA A 71 8.40 -11.40 -3.88
CA ALA A 71 8.15 -9.99 -3.90
C ALA A 71 6.93 -9.78 -4.80
N LEU A 72 6.04 -8.87 -4.39
CA LEU A 72 4.96 -8.32 -5.22
C LEU A 72 5.58 -7.53 -6.39
N THR A 73 6.46 -8.16 -7.16
CA THR A 73 7.22 -7.57 -8.25
C THR A 73 6.58 -7.99 -9.55
N VAL A 74 5.84 -7.05 -10.14
CA VAL A 74 5.61 -6.74 -11.57
C VAL A 74 5.06 -7.86 -12.48
N ALA A 75 5.21 -9.14 -12.16
CA ALA A 75 4.60 -10.26 -12.85
C ALA A 75 3.52 -10.86 -11.95
N GLU A 76 2.29 -10.98 -12.47
CA GLU A 76 1.14 -11.54 -11.74
C GLU A 76 1.54 -12.85 -11.05
N PRO A 77 1.57 -12.93 -9.71
CA PRO A 77 1.80 -14.20 -9.05
C PRO A 77 0.65 -15.12 -9.43
N ALA A 78 0.94 -16.36 -9.81
CA ALA A 78 -0.11 -17.32 -10.15
C ALA A 78 -1.12 -17.40 -8.99
N ARG A 79 -2.41 -17.40 -9.30
CA ARG A 79 -3.49 -17.37 -8.30
C ARG A 79 -4.33 -18.62 -8.40
N GLU A 80 -4.67 -19.16 -7.24
CA GLU A 80 -5.70 -20.19 -7.13
C GLU A 80 -6.94 -19.55 -6.51
N GLU A 81 -8.01 -19.42 -7.30
CA GLU A 81 -9.32 -19.05 -6.76
C GLU A 81 -9.79 -20.18 -5.84
N ILE A 82 -10.14 -19.83 -4.60
CA ILE A 82 -10.52 -20.83 -3.62
C ILE A 82 -12.04 -20.80 -3.43
N THR A 83 -12.70 -21.87 -3.87
CA THR A 83 -14.14 -22.02 -3.68
C THR A 83 -14.44 -22.43 -2.23
N PRO A 84 -15.32 -21.71 -1.51
CA PRO A 84 -15.74 -22.10 -0.17
C PRO A 84 -16.43 -23.47 -0.16
N ARG A 85 -16.07 -24.35 0.79
CA ARG A 85 -16.66 -25.70 0.89
C ARG A 85 -17.94 -25.81 1.73
N GLY A 86 -18.39 -24.72 2.37
CA GLY A 86 -19.59 -24.72 3.22
C GLY A 86 -20.27 -23.35 3.28
N ARG A 87 -21.57 -23.34 3.61
CA ARG A 87 -22.35 -22.13 3.94
C ARG A 87 -23.37 -22.51 5.02
N SER A 88 -23.48 -21.73 6.11
CA SER A 88 -24.53 -21.94 7.13
C SER A 88 -25.60 -20.86 7.02
N ALA A 89 -26.81 -21.15 7.52
CA ALA A 89 -27.95 -20.25 7.42
C ALA A 89 -27.77 -18.95 8.23
N HIS A 90 -26.91 -18.94 9.27
CA HIS A 90 -26.81 -17.84 10.24
C HIS A 90 -25.47 -17.08 10.19
N GLN A 91 -24.43 -17.71 9.63
CA GLN A 91 -23.11 -17.15 9.38
C GLN A 91 -22.56 -17.76 8.09
N ARG A 92 -21.87 -16.98 7.26
CA ARG A 92 -21.12 -17.57 6.15
C ARG A 92 -19.79 -18.07 6.72
N ILE A 93 -19.66 -19.39 6.81
CA ILE A 93 -18.43 -20.06 7.20
C ILE A 93 -17.77 -20.53 5.91
N LEU A 94 -16.60 -19.99 5.59
CA LEU A 94 -15.85 -20.35 4.38
C LEU A 94 -14.63 -21.16 4.82
N ASP A 95 -14.64 -22.44 4.49
CA ASP A 95 -13.54 -23.37 4.81
C ASP A 95 -12.64 -23.58 3.60
N TYR A 96 -11.34 -23.43 3.84
CA TYR A 96 -10.27 -23.54 2.86
C TYR A 96 -9.26 -24.58 3.36
N ALA A 97 -9.12 -25.68 2.62
CA ALA A 97 -8.15 -26.72 2.96
C ALA A 97 -6.73 -26.18 2.79
N LEU A 98 -5.86 -26.42 3.77
CA LEU A 98 -4.43 -26.17 3.62
C LEU A 98 -3.76 -27.39 2.97
N PRO A 99 -2.77 -27.19 2.09
CA PRO A 99 -2.05 -28.30 1.48
C PRO A 99 -1.34 -29.17 2.54
N PRO A 100 -1.31 -30.51 2.37
CA PRO A 100 -0.66 -31.41 3.32
C PRO A 100 0.88 -31.38 3.18
N GLY A 101 1.59 -31.04 4.26
CA GLY A 101 3.03 -31.30 4.40
C GLY A 101 3.91 -30.06 4.68
N PRO A 102 5.15 -30.26 5.20
CA PRO A 102 6.03 -29.20 5.69
C PRO A 102 7.04 -28.74 4.61
N ALA A 103 7.29 -27.41 4.46
CA ALA A 103 8.61 -26.78 4.19
C ALA A 103 8.55 -25.36 3.60
N ASP A 104 7.52 -24.97 2.85
CA ASP A 104 7.60 -23.74 2.01
C ASP A 104 7.07 -22.47 2.70
N GLY A 105 7.33 -22.35 4.01
CA GLY A 105 7.08 -21.13 4.76
C GLY A 105 5.62 -20.64 4.78
N PRO A 106 5.39 -19.36 5.11
CA PRO A 106 4.05 -18.80 5.20
C PRO A 106 3.29 -18.84 3.86
N LEU A 107 2.04 -19.29 3.91
CA LEU A 107 1.06 -19.18 2.84
C LEU A 107 0.42 -17.78 2.86
N LEU A 108 0.32 -17.14 1.71
CA LEU A 108 -0.32 -15.83 1.55
C LEU A 108 -1.67 -15.97 0.86
N TYR A 109 -2.70 -15.41 1.49
CA TYR A 109 -4.04 -15.30 0.92
C TYR A 109 -4.42 -13.84 0.75
N ARG A 110 -4.98 -13.48 -0.41
CA ARG A 110 -5.58 -12.16 -0.68
C ARG A 110 -7.09 -12.28 -0.57
N VAL A 111 -7.70 -11.42 0.23
CA VAL A 111 -9.14 -11.37 0.50
C VAL A 111 -9.67 -10.04 0.00
N ALA A 112 -10.46 -10.06 -1.06
CA ALA A 112 -11.11 -8.85 -1.55
C ALA A 112 -12.39 -8.57 -0.76
N TRP A 113 -12.65 -7.29 -0.47
CA TRP A 113 -13.82 -6.87 0.27
C TRP A 113 -14.55 -5.69 -0.40
N ASP A 114 -15.86 -5.63 -0.18
CA ASP A 114 -16.78 -4.58 -0.62
C ASP A 114 -17.84 -4.36 0.47
N VAL A 115 -17.91 -3.14 0.99
CA VAL A 115 -18.85 -2.72 2.04
C VAL A 115 -19.91 -1.74 1.53
N SER A 116 -19.93 -1.43 0.24
CA SER A 116 -20.78 -0.38 -0.37
C SER A 116 -22.29 -0.58 -0.13
N GLY A 117 -22.72 -1.82 0.11
CA GLY A 117 -24.11 -2.17 0.37
C GLY A 117 -24.45 -2.54 1.83
N ILE A 118 -23.54 -2.33 2.79
CA ILE A 118 -23.74 -2.78 4.18
C ILE A 118 -24.43 -1.73 5.03
N ASP A 119 -23.84 -0.55 5.16
CA ASP A 119 -24.35 0.57 5.95
C ASP A 119 -23.87 1.88 5.30
N PRO A 120 -24.74 2.88 5.10
CA PRO A 120 -24.37 4.17 4.51
C PRO A 120 -23.34 4.97 5.34
N ARG A 121 -23.08 4.57 6.59
CA ARG A 121 -22.03 5.15 7.45
C ARG A 121 -20.65 4.52 7.22
N MET A 122 -20.56 3.41 6.49
CA MET A 122 -19.27 2.84 6.10
C MET A 122 -18.51 3.86 5.26
N GLY A 123 -17.19 3.94 5.44
CA GLY A 123 -16.39 4.98 4.82
C GLY A 123 -16.18 6.23 5.66
N GLN A 124 -16.88 6.40 6.80
CA GLN A 124 -16.69 7.55 7.71
C GLN A 124 -15.57 7.30 8.70
N ALA A 125 -14.82 8.33 9.08
CA ALA A 125 -13.75 8.22 10.07
C ALA A 125 -14.23 7.59 11.39
N ARG A 126 -13.43 6.68 11.95
CA ARG A 126 -13.68 5.85 13.14
C ARG A 126 -14.85 4.86 13.01
N ALA A 127 -15.46 4.74 11.83
CA ALA A 127 -16.30 3.58 11.57
C ALA A 127 -15.44 2.32 11.65
N GLU A 128 -16.01 1.24 12.16
CA GLU A 128 -15.37 -0.07 12.21
C GLU A 128 -16.31 -1.11 11.62
N VAL A 129 -15.76 -2.06 10.87
CA VAL A 129 -16.50 -3.25 10.43
C VAL A 129 -15.69 -4.51 10.61
N LEU A 130 -16.33 -5.54 11.15
CA LEU A 130 -15.76 -6.89 11.18
C LEU A 130 -16.01 -7.56 9.83
N LEU A 131 -14.96 -7.76 9.04
CA LEU A 131 -15.05 -8.54 7.80
C LEU A 131 -15.19 -10.03 8.09
N ALA A 132 -14.30 -10.56 8.92
CA ALA A 132 -14.29 -11.97 9.27
C ALA A 132 -13.57 -12.24 10.58
N ARG A 133 -13.97 -13.33 11.23
CA ARG A 133 -13.14 -14.03 12.20
C ARG A 133 -12.37 -15.11 11.46
N VAL A 134 -11.05 -14.94 11.39
CA VAL A 134 -10.11 -15.84 10.72
C VAL A 134 -9.66 -16.88 11.73
N GLN A 135 -9.84 -18.16 11.38
CA GLN A 135 -9.51 -19.29 12.23
C GLN A 135 -8.58 -20.25 11.47
N LEU A 136 -7.53 -20.70 12.13
CA LEU A 136 -6.81 -21.90 11.73
C LEU A 136 -7.36 -23.03 12.59
N ALA A 137 -7.94 -24.05 11.97
CA ALA A 137 -8.54 -25.17 12.65
C ALA A 137 -8.02 -26.50 12.11
N VAL A 138 -8.21 -27.56 12.89
CA VAL A 138 -7.89 -28.93 12.50
C VAL A 138 -9.12 -29.77 12.81
N PRO A 139 -9.59 -30.60 11.87
CA PRO A 139 -10.64 -31.57 12.15
C PRO A 139 -10.27 -32.45 13.35
N ALA A 140 -11.22 -32.73 14.24
CA ALA A 140 -11.05 -33.66 15.35
C ALA A 140 -12.35 -34.44 15.61
N ASP A 141 -12.24 -35.53 16.38
CA ASP A 141 -13.39 -36.35 16.76
C ASP A 141 -14.38 -35.52 17.59
N GLY A 142 -15.56 -35.24 17.02
CA GLY A 142 -16.59 -34.41 17.65
C GLY A 142 -16.63 -32.95 17.23
N GLY A 143 -15.78 -32.52 16.29
CA GLY A 143 -15.80 -31.19 15.70
C GLY A 143 -14.41 -30.60 15.50
N ASP A 144 -14.32 -29.47 14.80
CA ASP A 144 -13.02 -28.86 14.53
C ASP A 144 -12.42 -28.22 15.79
N ARG A 145 -11.14 -28.48 16.01
CA ARG A 145 -10.34 -27.81 17.03
C ARG A 145 -9.69 -26.56 16.44
N VAL A 146 -10.04 -25.39 16.96
CA VAL A 146 -9.40 -24.11 16.58
C VAL A 146 -8.02 -24.03 17.22
N LEU A 147 -6.98 -23.91 16.39
CA LEU A 147 -5.59 -23.73 16.83
C LEU A 147 -5.24 -22.26 17.06
N SER A 148 -5.73 -21.38 16.20
CA SER A 148 -5.47 -19.94 16.26
C SER A 148 -6.66 -19.17 15.71
N GLN A 149 -6.89 -17.98 16.26
CA GLN A 149 -7.96 -17.09 15.82
C GLN A 149 -7.50 -15.63 15.81
N ARG A 150 -7.93 -14.90 14.78
CA ARG A 150 -7.76 -13.45 14.68
C ARG A 150 -9.01 -12.81 14.07
N MET A 151 -9.19 -11.51 14.31
CA MET A 151 -10.28 -10.73 13.72
C MET A 151 -9.72 -9.88 12.58
N LEU A 152 -10.35 -9.99 11.41
CA LEU A 152 -10.11 -9.10 10.28
C LEU A 152 -11.14 -7.98 10.35
N ARG A 153 -10.67 -6.78 10.67
CA ARG A 153 -11.49 -5.56 10.82
C ARG A 153 -10.97 -4.49 9.87
N LEU A 154 -11.88 -3.67 9.38
CA LEU A 154 -11.55 -2.37 8.79
C LEU A 154 -11.87 -1.30 9.81
N GLU A 155 -10.97 -0.33 9.93
CA GLU A 155 -11.20 0.92 10.65
C GLU A 155 -10.95 2.08 9.70
N TRP A 156 -11.91 2.98 9.56
CA TRP A 156 -11.73 4.14 8.71
C TRP A 156 -10.98 5.26 9.43
N TYR A 157 -9.98 5.85 8.80
CA TYR A 157 -9.26 7.00 9.37
C TYR A 157 -9.29 8.20 8.43
N THR A 158 -9.33 9.40 9.02
CA THR A 158 -9.04 10.63 8.30
C THR A 158 -7.52 10.72 8.15
N PRO A 159 -6.97 10.72 6.94
CA PRO A 159 -5.53 10.82 6.75
C PRO A 159 -5.00 12.12 7.32
N GLY A 160 -3.86 12.02 8.01
CA GLY A 160 -3.05 13.19 8.28
C GLY A 160 -2.39 13.72 6.99
N PRO A 161 -1.90 14.97 7.00
CA PRO A 161 -1.14 15.52 5.88
C PRO A 161 0.07 14.63 5.58
N GLY A 162 0.23 14.22 4.33
CA GLY A 162 1.32 13.36 3.86
C GLY A 162 0.99 11.86 3.81
N GLN A 163 -0.16 11.44 4.34
CA GLN A 163 -0.60 10.03 4.31
C GLN A 163 -1.38 9.66 3.02
N GLU A 164 -1.58 10.61 2.11
CA GLU A 164 -2.22 10.34 0.81
C GLU A 164 -1.33 9.46 -0.08
N ILE A 165 0.00 9.55 0.06
CA ILE A 165 0.97 8.70 -0.66
C ILE A 165 0.86 7.24 -0.19
N ASP A 166 0.51 6.99 1.07
CA ASP A 166 0.25 5.64 1.56
C ASP A 166 -1.02 5.04 0.92
N ARG A 167 -2.03 5.88 0.63
CA ARG A 167 -3.20 5.46 -0.17
C ARG A 167 -2.78 5.07 -1.59
N LEU A 168 -1.99 5.91 -2.24
CA LEU A 168 -1.46 5.66 -3.59
C LEU A 168 -0.59 4.40 -3.64
N SER A 169 0.23 4.16 -2.63
CA SER A 169 1.08 2.96 -2.51
C SER A 169 0.25 1.67 -2.43
N ARG A 170 -0.90 1.71 -1.75
CA ARG A 170 -1.85 0.59 -1.73
C ARG A 170 -2.55 0.40 -3.06
N LEU A 171 -2.93 1.47 -3.74
CA LEU A 171 -3.46 1.36 -5.09
C LEU A 171 -2.44 0.76 -6.05
N ALA A 172 -1.14 1.08 -5.91
CA ALA A 172 -0.08 0.54 -6.75
C ALA A 172 0.11 -0.98 -6.59
N ALA A 173 -0.19 -1.50 -5.39
CA ALA A 173 -0.21 -2.94 -5.13
C ALA A 173 -1.52 -3.62 -5.61
N ASP A 174 -2.47 -2.86 -6.16
CA ASP A 174 -3.63 -3.43 -6.84
C ASP A 174 -3.24 -3.89 -8.25
N ASP A 175 -2.97 -5.18 -8.38
CA ASP A 175 -2.62 -5.85 -9.65
C ASP A 175 -3.70 -5.74 -10.76
N THR A 176 -4.81 -5.03 -10.54
CA THR A 176 -5.86 -4.80 -11.55
C THR A 176 -5.64 -3.51 -12.35
N LEU A 177 -4.67 -2.68 -11.97
CA LEU A 177 -4.37 -1.44 -12.68
C LEU A 177 -3.64 -1.70 -14.01
N PRO A 178 -3.95 -0.95 -15.08
CA PRO A 178 -3.17 -0.98 -16.31
C PRO A 178 -1.69 -0.66 -16.05
N ALA A 179 -0.78 -1.35 -16.74
CA ALA A 179 0.67 -1.22 -16.51
C ALA A 179 1.17 0.24 -16.57
N SER A 180 0.69 1.06 -17.53
CA SER A 180 1.11 2.46 -17.62
C SER A 180 0.67 3.30 -16.42
N LEU A 181 -0.47 2.97 -15.82
CA LEU A 181 -1.00 3.62 -14.63
C LEU A 181 -0.22 3.19 -13.39
N THR A 182 0.12 1.89 -13.29
CA THR A 182 1.02 1.35 -12.27
C THR A 182 2.39 2.03 -12.31
N ASP A 183 2.97 2.18 -13.50
CA ASP A 183 4.27 2.85 -13.69
C ASP A 183 4.20 4.33 -13.28
N ALA A 184 3.16 5.06 -13.71
CA ALA A 184 2.98 6.46 -13.33
C ALA A 184 2.80 6.63 -11.81
N LEU A 185 2.09 5.70 -11.18
CA LEU A 185 1.86 5.68 -9.74
C LEU A 185 3.15 5.39 -8.96
N ALA A 186 3.91 4.38 -9.40
CA ALA A 186 5.23 4.07 -8.84
C ALA A 186 6.20 5.25 -8.96
N ASN A 187 6.20 5.95 -10.09
CA ASN A 187 7.01 7.15 -10.30
C ASN A 187 6.65 8.26 -9.30
N LEU A 188 5.36 8.48 -9.02
CA LEU A 188 4.93 9.49 -8.05
C LEU A 188 5.36 9.10 -6.63
N ILE A 189 5.16 7.85 -6.23
CA ILE A 189 5.59 7.34 -4.91
C ILE A 189 7.11 7.49 -4.75
N GLU A 190 7.89 7.14 -5.78
CA GLU A 190 9.36 7.29 -5.75
C GLU A 190 9.79 8.76 -5.72
N ALA A 191 9.13 9.63 -6.50
CA ALA A 191 9.40 11.06 -6.50
C ALA A 191 9.11 11.69 -5.14
N ASP A 192 8.01 11.28 -4.51
CA ASP A 192 7.58 11.74 -3.20
C ASP A 192 8.53 11.23 -2.09
N ALA A 193 8.99 9.99 -2.15
CA ALA A 193 9.93 9.44 -1.17
C ALA A 193 11.30 10.14 -1.14
N LYS A 194 11.64 10.96 -2.15
CA LYS A 194 12.92 11.69 -2.20
C LYS A 194 12.94 12.83 -1.18
N SER A 195 13.95 12.82 -0.30
CA SER A 195 14.22 13.89 0.65
C SER A 195 14.37 15.26 -0.04
N VAL A 196 13.83 16.32 0.59
CA VAL A 196 13.87 17.66 0.03
C VAL A 196 15.30 18.19 0.08
N PRO A 197 15.87 18.70 -1.02
CA PRO A 197 17.17 19.36 -0.97
C PRO A 197 17.07 20.65 -0.16
N ALA A 198 17.90 20.81 0.86
CA ALA A 198 17.90 22.03 1.70
C ALA A 198 18.35 23.32 0.97
N CYS A 199 18.90 23.20 -0.24
CA CYS A 199 19.24 24.36 -1.06
C CYS A 199 17.99 24.98 -1.68
N PRO A 200 17.73 26.30 -1.51
CA PRO A 200 16.53 26.96 -2.04
C PRO A 200 16.32 26.84 -3.54
N TYR A 201 17.39 26.67 -4.32
CA TYR A 201 17.26 26.45 -5.76
C TYR A 201 16.84 25.01 -6.09
N CYS A 202 17.34 24.03 -5.33
CA CYS A 202 17.09 22.61 -5.58
C CYS A 202 15.75 22.16 -5.02
N SER A 203 15.28 22.73 -3.91
CA SER A 203 13.93 22.50 -3.40
C SER A 203 12.87 22.90 -4.42
N LEU A 204 13.02 24.06 -5.08
CA LEU A 204 12.11 24.50 -6.14
C LEU A 204 12.08 23.52 -7.33
N ARG A 205 13.25 22.99 -7.72
CA ARG A 205 13.34 22.01 -8.81
C ARG A 205 12.72 20.67 -8.43
N TRP A 206 13.00 20.20 -7.21
CA TRP A 206 12.39 19.00 -6.66
C TRP A 206 10.86 19.09 -6.69
N GLU A 207 10.31 20.25 -6.30
CA GLU A 207 8.85 20.45 -6.31
C GLU A 207 8.27 20.48 -7.73
N ILE A 208 8.97 21.11 -8.69
CA ILE A 208 8.58 21.05 -10.12
C ILE A 208 8.56 19.60 -10.60
N ASP A 209 9.61 18.84 -10.32
CA ASP A 209 9.71 17.44 -10.77
C ASP A 209 8.58 16.58 -10.15
N LEU A 210 8.26 16.79 -8.87
CA LEU A 210 7.15 16.13 -8.19
C LEU A 210 5.78 16.48 -8.82
N LEU A 211 5.54 17.76 -9.12
CA LEU A 211 4.32 18.23 -9.79
C LEU A 211 4.21 17.67 -11.22
N ASP A 212 5.30 17.63 -11.97
CA ASP A 212 5.31 17.09 -13.35
C ASP A 212 5.07 15.56 -13.37
N VAL A 213 5.42 14.84 -12.32
CA VAL A 213 5.09 13.41 -12.16
C VAL A 213 3.63 13.24 -11.75
N ALA A 214 3.13 14.06 -10.82
CA ALA A 214 1.72 14.04 -10.41
C ALA A 214 0.78 14.36 -11.58
N ASP A 215 1.10 15.36 -12.39
CA ASP A 215 0.33 15.73 -13.59
C ASP A 215 0.28 14.58 -14.60
N ARG A 216 1.36 13.79 -14.76
CA ARG A 216 1.37 12.59 -15.60
C ARG A 216 0.47 11.49 -15.05
N LEU A 217 0.47 11.29 -13.74
CA LEU A 217 -0.46 10.33 -13.12
C LEU A 217 -1.93 10.76 -13.32
N TRP A 218 -2.23 12.05 -13.22
CA TRP A 218 -3.56 12.58 -13.58
C TRP A 218 -3.94 12.22 -15.01
N GLU A 219 -3.06 12.45 -15.98
CA GLU A 219 -3.31 12.13 -17.39
C GLU A 219 -3.53 10.62 -17.63
N GLU A 220 -2.75 9.76 -16.98
CA GLU A 220 -2.96 8.32 -17.06
C GLU A 220 -4.27 7.90 -16.39
N ALA A 221 -4.61 8.47 -15.22
CA ALA A 221 -5.85 8.18 -14.52
C ALA A 221 -7.07 8.57 -15.37
N ASP A 222 -7.03 9.74 -16.01
CA ASP A 222 -8.08 10.21 -16.92
C ASP A 222 -8.22 9.29 -18.14
N ARG A 223 -7.08 8.91 -18.75
CA ARG A 223 -7.08 8.03 -19.94
C ARG A 223 -7.68 6.66 -19.66
N HIS A 224 -7.47 6.14 -18.45
CA HIS A 224 -7.99 4.84 -18.02
C HIS A 224 -9.30 4.93 -17.22
N GLY A 225 -9.86 6.13 -17.03
CA GLY A 225 -11.10 6.35 -16.27
C GLY A 225 -11.00 5.95 -14.79
N SER A 226 -9.80 6.04 -14.18
CA SER A 226 -9.56 5.58 -12.81
C SER A 226 -10.02 6.60 -11.76
N THR A 227 -11.31 6.55 -11.42
CA THR A 227 -11.91 7.42 -10.40
C THR A 227 -11.28 7.26 -9.01
N ARG A 228 -10.77 6.06 -8.68
CA ARG A 228 -10.08 5.78 -7.41
C ARG A 228 -8.78 6.59 -7.27
N ILE A 229 -7.96 6.64 -8.31
CA ILE A 229 -6.69 7.40 -8.27
C ILE A 229 -6.99 8.90 -8.26
N THR A 230 -7.92 9.36 -9.11
CA THR A 230 -8.39 10.74 -9.11
C THR A 230 -8.88 11.20 -7.74
N ALA A 231 -9.67 10.37 -7.05
CA ALA A 231 -10.17 10.69 -5.71
C ALA A 231 -9.06 10.85 -4.67
N VAL A 232 -7.95 10.10 -4.79
CA VAL A 232 -6.78 10.24 -3.90
C VAL A 232 -5.92 11.45 -4.25
N LEU A 233 -5.76 11.76 -5.54
CA LEU A 233 -4.99 12.92 -5.98
C LEU A 233 -5.70 14.25 -5.73
N LEU A 234 -7.04 14.25 -5.68
CA LEU A 234 -7.82 15.46 -5.50
C LEU A 234 -7.51 16.22 -4.19
N PRO A 235 -7.42 15.58 -3.00
CA PRO A 235 -6.99 16.24 -1.77
C PRO A 235 -5.47 16.40 -1.66
N TRP A 236 -4.68 15.59 -2.37
CA TRP A 236 -3.22 15.60 -2.25
C TRP A 236 -2.62 16.95 -2.67
N THR A 237 -1.69 17.44 -1.86
CA THR A 237 -0.90 18.62 -2.19
C THR A 237 0.58 18.33 -1.91
N PRO A 238 1.49 18.65 -2.85
CA PRO A 238 2.90 18.54 -2.58
C PRO A 238 3.28 19.61 -1.55
N THR A 239 3.60 19.18 -0.34
CA THR A 239 4.11 20.04 0.74
C THR A 239 5.51 19.61 1.17
N THR A 240 6.31 20.58 1.57
CA THR A 240 7.63 20.39 2.19
C THR A 240 7.57 20.32 3.71
N GLU A 241 6.45 20.69 4.34
CA GLU A 241 6.33 20.96 5.79
C GLU A 241 6.59 19.74 6.69
N HIS A 242 6.60 18.53 6.13
CA HIS A 242 6.76 17.27 6.87
C HIS A 242 7.85 16.37 6.29
N ARG A 243 8.77 16.94 5.49
CA ARG A 243 9.80 16.15 4.81
C ARG A 243 11.17 16.36 5.41
N ASP A 244 11.94 15.28 5.47
CA ASP A 244 13.35 15.33 5.82
C ASP A 244 14.12 16.12 4.76
N GLU A 245 14.85 17.13 5.23
CA GLU A 245 15.79 17.87 4.42
C GLU A 245 17.14 17.15 4.40
N HIS A 246 17.80 17.09 3.24
CA HIS A 246 19.17 16.59 3.15
C HIS A 246 20.18 17.70 2.86
N TRP A 247 21.30 17.66 3.59
CA TRP A 247 22.47 18.52 3.42
C TRP A 247 23.76 17.68 3.34
N PRO A 248 24.75 18.05 2.50
CA PRO A 248 24.70 19.10 1.48
C PRO A 248 23.91 18.63 0.24
N CYS A 249 23.26 19.56 -0.45
CA CYS A 249 22.69 19.23 -1.74
C CYS A 249 23.80 18.98 -2.77
N SER A 250 23.56 18.11 -3.75
CA SER A 250 24.58 17.75 -4.75
C SER A 250 24.86 18.84 -5.79
N CYS A 251 24.10 19.94 -5.80
CA CYS A 251 24.22 20.95 -6.84
C CYS A 251 25.43 21.87 -6.63
N PRO A 252 25.99 22.45 -7.72
CA PRO A 252 27.13 23.36 -7.63
C PRO A 252 26.89 24.60 -6.75
N ARG A 253 25.63 25.03 -6.59
CA ARG A 253 25.24 26.21 -5.80
C ARG A 253 25.15 25.94 -4.29
N GLY A 254 24.93 24.68 -3.88
CA GLY A 254 24.81 24.31 -2.46
C GLY A 254 26.08 23.69 -1.88
N ARG A 255 27.13 23.50 -2.69
CA ARG A 255 28.45 23.15 -2.14
C ARG A 255 28.97 24.35 -1.36
N PRO A 256 29.32 24.21 -0.07
CA PRO A 256 30.06 25.26 0.62
C PRO A 256 31.32 25.54 -0.20
N GLN A 257 31.58 26.82 -0.50
CA GLN A 257 32.84 27.21 -1.12
C GLN A 257 33.94 26.90 -0.10
N VAL A 258 34.50 25.69 -0.19
CA VAL A 258 35.72 25.34 0.54
C VAL A 258 36.78 26.27 -0.01
N ARG A 259 37.08 27.34 0.73
CA ARG A 259 38.22 28.21 0.46
C ARG A 259 39.45 27.36 0.69
N TYR A 260 39.97 26.75 -0.36
CA TYR A 260 41.29 26.14 -0.29
C TYR A 260 42.30 27.27 -0.03
N PRO A 261 43.20 27.13 0.97
CA PRO A 261 44.33 28.03 1.10
C PRO A 261 45.10 28.02 -0.22
N GLN A 262 45.42 29.21 -0.72
CA GLN A 262 46.00 29.44 -2.03
C GLN A 262 47.28 28.60 -2.20
N GLY A 263 47.19 27.53 -2.99
CA GLY A 263 48.31 26.63 -3.21
C GLY A 263 47.90 25.44 -4.05
N THR A 264 47.99 25.59 -5.37
CA THR A 264 47.99 24.52 -6.39
C THR A 264 46.83 23.52 -6.35
N GLN A 265 45.80 23.77 -7.15
CA GLN A 265 44.96 22.70 -7.70
C GLN A 265 44.86 22.83 -9.22
N HIS A 266 45.47 21.88 -9.93
CA HIS A 266 45.10 21.55 -11.31
C HIS A 266 43.65 21.07 -11.30
N VAL A 267 42.71 21.97 -11.59
CA VAL A 267 41.32 21.59 -11.85
C VAL A 267 41.29 20.98 -13.25
N PRO A 268 40.90 19.70 -13.42
CA PRO A 268 40.67 19.12 -14.74
C PRO A 268 39.68 20.00 -15.48
N GLN A 269 39.98 20.42 -16.71
CA GLN A 269 39.06 21.16 -17.57
C GLN A 269 37.83 20.30 -17.82
N ARG A 270 36.82 20.39 -16.95
CA ARG A 270 35.50 19.79 -17.20
C ARG A 270 34.88 20.55 -18.36
N ARG A 271 34.31 19.80 -19.31
CA ARG A 271 33.49 20.36 -20.40
C ARG A 271 32.54 21.41 -19.82
N PRO A 272 32.33 22.56 -20.50
CA PRO A 272 31.42 23.59 -20.02
C PRO A 272 30.04 22.98 -19.84
N THR A 273 29.62 22.81 -18.58
CA THR A 273 28.26 22.44 -18.26
C THR A 273 27.36 23.58 -18.77
N PRO A 274 26.25 23.30 -19.47
CA PRO A 274 25.31 24.34 -19.88
C PRO A 274 24.92 25.18 -18.65
N PRO A 275 24.76 26.52 -18.83
CA PRO A 275 24.41 27.39 -17.72
C PRO A 275 23.11 26.90 -17.07
N LEU A 276 23.13 26.74 -15.75
CA LEU A 276 21.93 26.40 -15.00
C LEU A 276 20.94 27.58 -15.09
N PRO A 277 19.63 27.31 -15.23
CA PRO A 277 18.60 28.34 -15.20
C PRO A 277 18.76 29.30 -14.03
N SER A 278 18.39 30.57 -14.24
CA SER A 278 18.36 31.53 -13.15
C SER A 278 17.35 31.11 -12.08
N GLN A 279 17.51 31.61 -10.85
CA GLN A 279 16.56 31.26 -9.79
C GLN A 279 15.14 31.80 -10.11
N ASP A 280 15.04 32.94 -10.79
CA ASP A 280 13.77 33.53 -11.17
C ASP A 280 13.08 32.73 -12.29
N GLU A 281 13.82 32.23 -13.27
CA GLU A 281 13.28 31.26 -14.25
C GLU A 281 12.70 30.02 -13.56
N VAL A 282 13.40 29.47 -12.56
CA VAL A 282 12.89 28.30 -11.82
C VAL A 282 11.64 28.66 -11.00
N ARG A 283 11.58 29.84 -10.38
CA ARG A 283 10.36 30.31 -9.69
C ARG A 283 9.18 30.47 -10.64
N GLN A 284 9.39 31.03 -11.83
CA GLN A 284 8.35 31.18 -12.85
C GLN A 284 7.85 29.80 -13.32
N ARG A 285 8.77 28.86 -13.55
CA ARG A 285 8.42 27.47 -13.89
C ARG A 285 7.61 26.78 -12.79
N LEU A 286 7.99 26.97 -11.53
CA LEU A 286 7.25 26.42 -10.40
C LEU A 286 5.84 27.02 -10.30
N ALA A 287 5.71 28.34 -10.47
CA ALA A 287 4.40 28.99 -10.49
C ALA A 287 3.49 28.42 -11.60
N ALA A 288 4.05 28.21 -12.80
CA ALA A 288 3.33 27.59 -13.91
C ALA A 288 2.94 26.13 -13.61
N ALA A 289 3.82 25.33 -13.01
CA ALA A 289 3.53 23.94 -12.63
C ALA A 289 2.42 23.87 -11.58
N ARG A 290 2.50 24.70 -10.51
CA ARG A 290 1.44 24.80 -9.49
C ARG A 290 0.10 25.23 -10.08
N ALA A 291 0.10 26.16 -11.03
CA ALA A 291 -1.11 26.61 -11.71
C ALA A 291 -1.75 25.48 -12.54
N ARG A 292 -0.97 24.76 -13.35
CA ARG A 292 -1.46 23.58 -14.11
C ARG A 292 -2.06 22.53 -13.20
N HIS A 293 -1.35 22.15 -12.14
CA HIS A 293 -1.80 21.14 -11.19
C HIS A 293 -3.11 21.55 -10.50
N ARG A 294 -3.22 22.83 -10.09
CA ARG A 294 -4.46 23.37 -9.52
C ARG A 294 -5.62 23.32 -10.51
N SER A 295 -5.41 23.75 -11.74
CA SER A 295 -6.47 23.74 -12.77
C SER A 295 -6.98 22.32 -13.05
N ARG A 296 -6.12 21.30 -13.01
CA ARG A 296 -6.55 19.90 -13.11
C ARG A 296 -7.44 19.49 -11.94
N ARG A 297 -7.03 19.81 -10.70
CA ARG A 297 -7.84 19.53 -9.51
C ARG A 297 -9.20 20.20 -9.60
N GLU A 298 -9.25 21.48 -9.98
CA GLU A 298 -10.49 22.23 -10.14
C GLU A 298 -11.43 21.61 -11.20
N ALA A 299 -10.89 21.15 -12.34
CA ALA A 299 -11.66 20.48 -13.38
C ALA A 299 -12.34 19.17 -12.91
N HIS A 300 -11.78 18.50 -11.91
CA HIS A 300 -12.32 17.26 -11.33
C HIS A 300 -13.27 17.49 -10.14
N VAL A 301 -13.33 18.70 -9.57
CA VAL A 301 -14.32 19.06 -8.52
C VAL A 301 -15.68 19.42 -9.14
N ASP A 302 -15.70 19.96 -10.36
CA ASP A 302 -16.92 20.46 -11.02
C ASP A 302 -17.15 19.80 -12.38
N PRO A 303 -17.72 18.59 -12.44
CA PRO A 303 -18.00 17.90 -13.70
C PRO A 303 -19.18 18.51 -14.49
N ALA A 304 -19.79 19.59 -14.01
CA ALA A 304 -20.97 20.24 -14.60
C ALA A 304 -20.66 21.52 -15.41
N ARG A 305 -19.38 21.79 -15.70
CA ARG A 305 -18.92 22.86 -16.60
C ARG A 305 -18.49 22.37 -17.98
#